data_AF-A0A927E4X2-F1
#
_entry.id   AF-A0A927E4X2-F1
#
_cell.length_a   1.000
_cell.length_b   1.000
_cell.length_c   1.000
_cell.angle_alpha   90.00
_cell.angle_beta   90.00
_cell.angle_gamma   90.00
#
_symmetry.space_group_name_H-M   'P 1'
#
loop_
_entity.id
_entity.type
_entity.pdbx_description
1 polymer ?
#
loop_
_entity_poly.entity_id
_entity_poly.type
_entity_poly.pdbx_seq_one_letter_code
_entity_poly.pdbx_strand_id
1 'polypeptide(L)'
;MTMPIPKLSHALLIAAALMSLPARADSTGEVIGRWRDSDGVSEIAISRCGPALCGKIVWLKQPHVDRFNPDPKLRERPLLGLQVLSDFKPDASGVLTGTGYNPEDGKSYRTTLSPKGPDTLEIRGCVLGGLVCDDDLWTRQR
;
A
#
# COMPACT_ATOMS: atom_id res chain seq x y z
N MET A 1 12.06 62.49 51.89
CA MET A 1 12.04 61.06 52.27
C MET A 1 10.63 60.54 51.96
N THR A 2 10.37 60.21 50.69
CA THR A 2 10.38 58.85 50.06
C THR A 2 9.09 58.08 50.29
N MET A 3 8.22 58.06 49.27
CA MET A 3 7.07 57.17 49.13
C MET A 3 7.52 55.74 48.80
N PRO A 4 6.80 54.68 49.22
CA PRO A 4 6.93 53.36 48.61
C PRO A 4 5.79 53.09 47.62
N ILE A 5 6.18 52.67 46.40
CA ILE A 5 5.32 52.17 45.33
C ILE A 5 5.18 50.64 45.50
N PRO A 6 3.97 50.04 45.51
CA PRO A 6 3.84 48.60 45.43
C PRO A 6 4.08 48.09 44.00
N LYS A 7 4.79 46.97 43.94
CA LYS A 7 5.52 46.42 42.80
C LYS A 7 4.59 45.85 41.72
N LEU A 8 4.91 46.14 40.46
CA LEU A 8 4.27 45.54 39.29
C LEU A 8 4.57 44.03 39.26
N SER A 9 3.57 43.21 39.57
CA SER A 9 3.64 41.75 39.44
C SER A 9 3.79 41.39 37.97
N HIS A 10 4.98 40.91 37.58
CA HIS A 10 5.24 40.38 36.24
C HIS A 10 4.56 39.02 36.13
N ALA A 11 3.32 39.00 35.63
CA ALA A 11 2.67 37.78 35.20
C ALA A 11 3.45 37.22 34.00
N LEU A 12 4.25 36.18 34.24
CA LEU A 12 4.97 35.44 33.22
C LEU A 12 3.96 34.73 32.30
N LEU A 13 3.64 35.36 31.17
CA LEU A 13 2.90 34.74 30.08
C LEU A 13 3.77 33.65 29.46
N ILE A 14 3.59 32.41 29.91
CA ILE A 14 4.14 31.23 29.23
C ILE A 14 3.33 31.03 27.95
N ALA A 15 3.82 31.58 26.84
CA ALA A 15 3.30 31.29 25.51
C ALA A 15 3.68 29.83 25.18
N ALA A 16 2.72 28.91 25.35
CA ALA A 16 2.86 27.54 24.90
C ALA A 16 2.86 27.52 23.37
N ALA A 17 4.06 27.49 22.77
CA ALA A 17 4.22 27.25 21.34
C ALA A 17 3.79 25.81 21.04
N LEU A 18 2.57 25.65 20.51
CA LEU A 18 2.11 24.42 19.88
C LEU A 18 3.00 24.14 18.67
N MET A 19 4.04 23.33 18.85
CA MET A 19 4.80 22.79 17.73
C MET A 19 3.91 21.80 16.98
N SER A 20 3.38 22.24 15.84
CA SER A 20 2.71 21.39 14.87
C SER A 20 3.71 20.35 14.34
N LEU A 21 3.65 19.12 14.82
CA LEU A 21 4.41 18.01 14.26
C LEU A 21 3.93 17.76 12.82
N PRO A 22 4.84 17.59 11.84
CA PRO A 22 4.43 17.22 10.49
C PRO A 22 3.80 15.83 10.53
N ALA A 23 2.54 15.73 10.09
CA ALA A 23 1.89 14.45 9.87
C ALA A 23 2.62 13.72 8.75
N ARG A 24 3.27 12.59 9.05
CA ARG A 24 3.77 11.69 8.03
C ARG A 24 2.57 11.07 7.34
N ALA A 25 2.42 11.28 6.04
CA ALA A 25 1.43 10.59 5.24
C ALA A 25 1.69 9.07 5.35
N ASP A 26 0.70 8.33 5.84
CA ASP A 26 0.76 6.87 5.90
C ASP A 26 0.51 6.34 4.48
N SER A 27 1.59 6.03 3.76
CA SER A 27 1.52 5.42 2.42
C SER A 27 0.67 4.14 2.40
N THR A 28 0.55 3.46 3.55
CA THR A 28 -0.35 2.32 3.76
C THR A 28 -1.82 2.70 3.54
N GLY A 29 -2.23 3.88 4.01
CA GLY A 29 -3.59 4.37 3.86
C GLY A 29 -3.95 4.68 2.41
N GLU A 30 -3.01 5.23 1.65
CA GLU A 30 -3.20 5.57 0.23
C GLU A 30 -3.34 4.31 -0.64
N VAL A 31 -2.66 3.22 -0.29
CA VAL A 31 -2.71 1.96 -1.06
C VAL A 31 -3.99 1.16 -0.83
N ILE A 32 -4.65 1.29 0.33
CA ILE A 32 -5.90 0.60 0.61
C ILE A 32 -6.99 1.07 -0.38
N GLY A 33 -7.74 0.12 -0.94
CA GLY A 33 -8.79 0.39 -1.91
C GLY A 33 -8.88 -0.65 -3.02
N ARG A 34 -9.70 -0.35 -4.03
CA ARG A 34 -9.83 -1.18 -5.24
C ARG A 34 -9.08 -0.55 -6.38
N TRP A 35 -8.39 -1.39 -7.14
CA TRP A 35 -7.49 -0.99 -8.19
C TRP A 35 -7.70 -1.87 -9.41
N ARG A 36 -7.81 -1.27 -10.60
CA ARG A 36 -7.86 -1.98 -11.87
C ARG A 36 -6.47 -2.01 -12.49
N ASP A 37 -6.06 -3.16 -13.01
CA ASP A 37 -4.80 -3.30 -13.75
C ASP A 37 -4.79 -2.46 -15.04
N SER A 38 -3.60 -2.25 -15.63
CA SER A 38 -3.49 -1.42 -16.86
C SER A 38 -4.17 -2.07 -18.07
N ASP A 39 -4.22 -3.40 -18.12
CA ASP A 39 -4.92 -4.16 -19.16
C ASP A 39 -6.45 -4.08 -19.05
N GLY A 40 -6.96 -3.62 -17.90
CA GLY A 40 -8.39 -3.47 -17.64
C GLY A 40 -9.14 -4.80 -17.53
N VAL A 41 -8.44 -5.88 -17.17
CA VAL A 41 -8.98 -7.25 -17.12
C VAL A 41 -9.22 -7.75 -15.71
N SER A 42 -8.56 -7.16 -14.71
CA SER A 42 -8.74 -7.54 -13.31
C SER A 42 -8.85 -6.31 -12.39
N GLU A 43 -9.53 -6.51 -11.27
CA GLU A 43 -9.46 -5.57 -10.15
C GLU A 43 -9.06 -6.28 -8.87
N ILE A 44 -8.17 -5.63 -8.12
CA ILE A 44 -7.63 -6.11 -6.86
C ILE A 44 -8.10 -5.17 -5.75
N ALA A 45 -8.73 -5.73 -4.72
CA ALA A 45 -8.99 -5.02 -3.47
C ALA A 45 -7.83 -5.25 -2.51
N ILE A 46 -7.18 -4.15 -2.11
CA ILE A 46 -6.09 -4.13 -1.14
C ILE A 46 -6.64 -3.71 0.22
N SER A 47 -6.38 -4.51 1.25
CA SER A 47 -6.83 -4.29 2.62
C SER A 47 -5.82 -4.80 3.65
N ARG A 48 -5.99 -4.41 4.91
CA ARG A 48 -5.18 -4.95 6.02
C ARG A 48 -5.46 -6.45 6.22
N CYS A 49 -4.42 -7.22 6.48
CA CYS A 49 -4.45 -8.64 6.82
C CYS A 49 -3.53 -8.88 8.02
N GLY A 50 -3.98 -8.48 9.22
CA GLY A 50 -3.12 -8.41 10.40
C GLY A 50 -2.16 -7.22 10.32
N PRO A 51 -0.84 -7.41 10.53
CA PRO A 51 0.14 -6.32 10.49
C PRO A 51 0.55 -5.90 9.07
N ALA A 52 0.10 -6.62 8.04
CA ALA A 52 0.47 -6.39 6.64
C ALA A 52 -0.72 -5.88 5.81
N LEU A 53 -0.45 -5.49 4.57
CA LEU A 53 -1.45 -5.40 3.51
C LEU A 53 -1.47 -6.67 2.66
N CYS A 54 -2.67 -7.05 2.22
CA CYS A 54 -2.92 -8.14 1.27
C CYS A 54 -3.90 -7.67 0.20
N GLY A 55 -3.90 -8.35 -0.95
CA GLY A 55 -4.76 -8.02 -2.08
C GLY A 55 -5.44 -9.24 -2.65
N LYS A 56 -6.75 -9.14 -2.90
CA LYS A 56 -7.55 -10.20 -3.52
C LYS A 56 -8.16 -9.73 -4.83
N ILE A 57 -8.25 -10.62 -5.81
CA ILE A 57 -9.02 -10.37 -7.03
C ILE A 57 -10.50 -10.27 -6.65
N VAL A 58 -11.12 -9.13 -6.94
CA VAL A 58 -12.54 -8.86 -6.62
C VAL A 58 -13.41 -8.70 -7.87
N TRP A 59 -12.79 -8.56 -9.04
CA TRP A 59 -13.47 -8.55 -10.31
C TRP A 59 -12.54 -9.05 -11.41
N LEU A 60 -13.09 -9.75 -12.39
CA LEU A 60 -12.42 -10.18 -13.61
C LEU A 60 -13.34 -9.91 -14.79
N LYS A 61 -12.77 -9.40 -15.88
CA LYS A 61 -13.48 -9.27 -17.16
C LYS A 61 -13.95 -10.63 -17.67
N GLN A 62 -13.14 -11.67 -17.48
CA GLN A 62 -13.47 -13.07 -17.78
C GLN A 62 -13.06 -13.97 -16.60
N PRO A 63 -14.01 -14.40 -15.75
CA PRO A 63 -13.73 -15.32 -14.66
C PRO A 63 -13.18 -16.66 -15.16
N HIS A 64 -12.11 -17.13 -14.53
CA HIS A 64 -11.47 -18.41 -14.84
C HIS A 64 -10.71 -18.95 -13.62
N VAL A 65 -9.98 -20.05 -13.81
CA VAL A 65 -9.24 -20.77 -12.75
C VAL A 65 -7.74 -20.60 -12.89
N ASP A 66 -7.01 -20.94 -11.83
CA ASP A 66 -5.55 -20.84 -11.70
C ASP A 66 -4.77 -21.90 -12.49
N ARG A 67 -5.09 -22.07 -13.77
CA ARG A 67 -4.62 -23.17 -14.64
C ARG A 67 -3.10 -23.35 -14.72
N PHE A 68 -2.33 -22.28 -14.51
CA PHE A 68 -0.87 -22.30 -14.61
C PHE A 68 -0.17 -22.54 -13.26
N ASN A 69 -0.94 -22.77 -12.18
CA ASN A 69 -0.35 -23.04 -10.88
C ASN A 69 0.63 -24.24 -10.95
N PRO A 70 1.84 -24.12 -10.37
CA PRO A 70 2.80 -25.22 -10.35
C PRO A 70 2.29 -26.44 -9.57
N ASP A 71 1.45 -26.25 -8.55
CA ASP A 71 0.75 -27.34 -7.86
C ASP A 71 -0.53 -27.73 -8.64
N PRO A 72 -0.62 -28.94 -9.21
CA PRO A 72 -1.80 -29.40 -9.93
C PRO A 72 -3.09 -29.33 -9.10
N LYS A 73 -3.01 -29.47 -7.77
CA LYS A 73 -4.18 -29.44 -6.88
C LYS A 73 -4.80 -28.05 -6.77
N LEU A 74 -4.03 -27.01 -7.10
CA LEU A 74 -4.50 -25.62 -7.05
C LEU A 74 -5.04 -25.14 -8.40
N ARG A 75 -4.86 -25.88 -9.50
CA ARG A 75 -5.18 -25.42 -10.85
C ARG A 75 -6.66 -25.19 -11.13
N GLU A 76 -7.53 -25.81 -10.34
CA GLU A 76 -8.98 -25.71 -10.49
C GLU A 76 -9.60 -24.63 -9.59
N ARG A 77 -8.81 -23.98 -8.72
CA ARG A 77 -9.35 -22.95 -7.83
C ARG A 77 -9.76 -21.71 -8.63
N PRO A 78 -10.90 -21.08 -8.33
CA PRO A 78 -11.29 -19.82 -8.96
C PRO A 78 -10.27 -18.72 -8.69
N LEU A 79 -9.99 -17.89 -9.69
CA LEU A 79 -9.20 -16.68 -9.49
C LEU A 79 -9.97 -15.59 -8.76
N LEU A 80 -11.29 -15.52 -8.94
CA LEU A 80 -12.12 -14.59 -8.18
C LEU A 80 -12.04 -14.92 -6.69
N GLY A 81 -11.67 -13.94 -5.87
CA GLY A 81 -11.43 -14.10 -4.43
C GLY A 81 -10.03 -14.59 -4.06
N LEU A 82 -9.20 -14.97 -5.04
CA LEU A 82 -7.84 -15.41 -4.80
C LEU A 82 -6.98 -14.26 -4.27
N GLN A 83 -6.21 -14.53 -3.22
CA GLN A 83 -5.21 -13.59 -2.72
C GLN A 83 -3.98 -13.63 -3.63
N VAL A 84 -3.69 -12.51 -4.29
CA VAL A 84 -2.58 -12.35 -5.23
C VAL A 84 -1.50 -11.41 -4.69
N LEU A 85 -1.78 -10.60 -3.67
CA LEU A 85 -0.79 -9.78 -2.98
C LEU A 85 -0.71 -10.22 -1.51
N SER A 86 0.51 -10.49 -1.02
CA SER A 86 0.75 -11.03 0.32
C SER A 86 1.91 -10.35 1.04
N ASP A 87 1.73 -10.16 2.36
CA ASP A 87 2.74 -9.67 3.31
C ASP A 87 3.39 -8.32 2.97
N PHE A 88 2.60 -7.36 2.44
CA PHE A 88 3.12 -6.04 2.14
C PHE A 88 3.34 -5.21 3.41
N LYS A 89 4.58 -4.80 3.62
CA LYS A 89 5.04 -3.96 4.75
C LYS A 89 6.05 -2.93 4.25
N PRO A 90 6.18 -1.76 4.92
CA PRO A 90 7.25 -0.82 4.61
C PRO A 90 8.62 -1.50 4.82
N ASP A 91 9.49 -1.38 3.84
CA ASP A 91 10.89 -1.77 3.97
C ASP A 91 11.71 -0.68 4.70
N ALA A 92 13.03 -0.84 4.75
CA ALA A 92 13.92 0.13 5.41
C ALA A 92 13.88 1.53 4.77
N SER A 93 13.45 1.65 3.51
CA SER A 93 13.27 2.91 2.80
C SER A 93 11.83 3.47 2.90
N GLY A 94 10.92 2.72 3.53
CA GLY A 94 9.51 3.07 3.65
C GLY A 94 8.64 2.61 2.47
N VAL A 95 9.20 1.87 1.52
CA VAL A 95 8.46 1.34 0.35
C VAL A 95 7.70 0.08 0.75
N LEU A 96 6.41 0.02 0.46
CA LEU A 96 5.59 -1.17 0.71
C LEU A 96 6.06 -2.31 -0.19
N THR A 97 6.66 -3.33 0.42
CA THR A 97 7.23 -4.49 -0.26
C THR A 97 6.59 -5.77 0.25
N GLY A 98 6.30 -6.69 -0.66
CA GLY A 98 5.68 -7.98 -0.36
C GLY A 98 5.85 -8.95 -1.53
N THR A 99 4.92 -9.90 -1.62
CA THR A 99 4.90 -10.92 -2.68
C THR A 99 3.66 -10.76 -3.55
N GLY A 100 3.85 -10.66 -4.87
CA GLY A 100 2.79 -10.72 -5.87
C GLY A 100 2.78 -12.06 -6.59
N TYR A 101 1.67 -12.79 -6.53
CA TYR A 101 1.42 -13.99 -7.33
C TYR A 101 0.78 -13.60 -8.66
N ASN A 102 1.37 -14.04 -9.77
CA ASN A 102 0.81 -13.88 -11.11
C ASN A 102 0.16 -15.19 -11.57
N PRO A 103 -1.18 -15.26 -11.66
CA PRO A 103 -1.86 -16.47 -12.14
C PRO A 103 -1.60 -16.78 -13.62
N GLU A 104 -1.16 -15.82 -14.42
CA GLU A 104 -0.92 -16.01 -15.86
C GLU A 104 0.36 -16.81 -16.15
N ASP A 105 1.28 -16.90 -15.20
CA ASP A 105 2.50 -17.70 -15.31
C ASP A 105 2.73 -18.65 -14.13
N GLY A 106 1.87 -18.60 -13.11
CA GLY A 106 1.93 -19.44 -11.92
C GLY A 106 3.07 -19.09 -10.95
N LYS A 107 3.72 -17.94 -11.10
CA LYS A 107 4.90 -17.56 -10.32
C LYS A 107 4.59 -16.47 -9.31
N SER A 108 5.46 -16.37 -8.31
CA SER A 108 5.45 -15.31 -7.30
C SER A 108 6.69 -14.44 -7.43
N TYR A 109 6.50 -13.14 -7.31
CA TYR A 109 7.53 -12.13 -7.49
C TYR A 109 7.67 -11.29 -6.23
N ARG A 110 8.89 -10.78 -5.99
CA ARG A 110 9.04 -9.66 -5.06
C ARG A 110 8.39 -8.46 -5.71
N THR A 111 7.45 -7.85 -5.01
CA THR A 111 6.62 -6.78 -5.56
C THR A 111 6.63 -5.58 -4.62
N THR A 112 6.61 -4.38 -5.19
CA THR A 112 6.44 -3.12 -4.44
C THR A 112 5.17 -2.40 -4.84
N LEU A 113 4.54 -1.70 -3.90
CA LEU A 113 3.36 -0.85 -4.12
C LEU A 113 3.76 0.61 -3.84
N SER A 114 3.66 1.47 -4.84
CA SER A 114 4.04 2.87 -4.73
C SER A 114 2.92 3.78 -5.25
N PRO A 115 2.19 4.51 -4.37
CA PRO A 115 1.27 5.55 -4.81
C PRO A 115 2.00 6.59 -5.69
N LYS A 116 1.44 6.91 -6.85
CA LYS A 116 1.94 7.98 -7.76
C LYS A 116 0.99 9.17 -7.85
N GLY A 117 -0.03 9.18 -7.00
CA GLY A 117 -1.10 10.17 -6.97
C GLY A 117 -2.34 9.57 -6.31
N PRO A 118 -3.44 10.35 -6.23
CA PRO A 118 -4.65 9.91 -5.55
C PRO A 118 -5.29 8.67 -6.22
N ASP A 119 -5.24 8.58 -7.54
CA ASP A 119 -5.94 7.54 -8.33
C ASP A 119 -4.98 6.62 -9.11
N THR A 120 -3.67 6.66 -8.82
CA THR A 120 -2.65 5.87 -9.53
C THR A 120 -1.73 5.14 -8.55
N LEU A 121 -1.60 3.83 -8.74
CA LEU A 121 -0.73 2.96 -7.97
C LEU A 121 0.25 2.25 -8.91
N GLU A 122 1.54 2.47 -8.71
CA GLU A 122 2.58 1.70 -9.40
C GLU A 122 2.78 0.37 -8.66
N ILE A 123 2.59 -0.71 -9.40
CA ILE A 123 2.96 -2.07 -9.02
C ILE A 123 4.25 -2.39 -9.75
N ARG A 124 5.32 -2.73 -9.04
CA ARG A 124 6.57 -3.18 -9.68
C ARG A 124 6.90 -4.58 -9.22
N GLY A 125 6.99 -5.52 -10.16
CA GLY A 125 7.40 -6.91 -9.93
C GLY A 125 8.82 -7.12 -10.41
N CYS A 126 9.66 -7.76 -9.59
CA CYS A 126 11.06 -8.02 -9.94
C CYS A 126 11.42 -9.50 -9.88
N VAL A 127 12.30 -9.92 -10.80
CA VAL A 127 12.97 -11.23 -10.83
C VAL A 127 14.46 -11.10 -10.49
N LEU A 128 15.15 -12.24 -10.33
CA LEU A 128 16.60 -12.32 -10.07
C LEU A 128 17.06 -11.46 -8.88
N GLY A 129 16.31 -11.49 -7.78
CA GLY A 129 16.64 -10.74 -6.56
C GLY A 129 16.43 -9.23 -6.63
N GLY A 130 15.82 -8.71 -7.71
CA GLY A 130 15.59 -7.27 -7.91
C GLY A 130 16.29 -6.68 -9.13
N LEU A 131 17.01 -7.49 -9.93
CA LEU A 131 17.84 -6.99 -11.03
C LEU A 131 17.08 -6.71 -12.33
N VAL A 132 15.96 -7.39 -12.54
CA VAL A 132 15.09 -7.19 -13.70
C VAL A 132 13.69 -6.97 -13.15
N CYS A 133 13.09 -5.82 -13.46
CA CYS A 133 11.80 -5.43 -12.94
C CYS A 133 10.95 -4.85 -14.07
N ASP A 134 9.65 -5.14 -14.02
CA ASP A 134 8.65 -4.47 -14.82
C ASP A 134 7.66 -3.78 -13.89
N ASP A 135 7.12 -2.64 -14.35
CA ASP A 135 6.07 -1.92 -13.66
C ASP A 135 4.75 -1.91 -14.43
N ASP A 136 3.69 -1.79 -13.66
CA ASP A 136 2.31 -1.72 -14.10
C ASP A 136 1.61 -0.61 -13.31
N LEU A 137 0.83 0.22 -14.01
CA LEU A 137 0.13 1.36 -13.42
C LEU A 137 -1.35 1.04 -13.26
N TRP A 138 -1.74 0.81 -12.02
CA TRP A 138 -3.11 0.51 -11.67
C TRP A 138 -3.91 1.77 -11.39
N THR A 139 -5.18 1.75 -11.80
CA THR A 139 -6.12 2.87 -11.65
C THR A 139 -7.12 2.62 -10.54
N ARG A 140 -7.29 3.58 -9.63
CA ARG A 140 -8.25 3.46 -8.53
C ARG A 140 -9.68 3.31 -9.04
N GLN A 141 -10.42 2.43 -8.39
CA GLN A 141 -11.86 2.22 -8.61
C GLN A 141 -12.64 2.82 -7.43
N ARG A 142 -13.69 3.58 -7.75
CA ARG A 142 -14.58 4.26 -6.80
C ARG A 142 -15.91 3.53 -6.68
#